data_AF-A9ULP3-F1
#
_entry.id   AF-A9ULP3-F1
#
_cell.length_a   1.000
_cell.length_b   1.000
_cell.length_c   1.000
_cell.angle_alpha   90.00
_cell.angle_beta   90.00
_cell.angle_gamma   90.00
#
_symmetry.space_group_name_H-M   'P 1'
#
loop_
_entity.id
_entity.type
_entity.pdbx_description
1 polymer ?
#
loop_
_entity_poly.entity_id
_entity_poly.type
_entity_poly.pdbx_seq_one_letter_code
_entity_poly.pdbx_strand_id
1 'polypeptide(L)'
;MEALERQSVKRKGGRDGLGRQYGGIGVKKAVQGIGHPDVGQRKSAMKDRKGSGKAKKHWRPQKQSVMAGSQKEGKGFSLWRKQKIQLEYKKLLRKQKKASTVNEDRYKDNYPEHLKHLYLAEEEMLKKQEKSKKQRANVNPEVLEEEPVVVSRRKLKKKTSNQKAKEEYEKVQLERARKRAEAEKRRKQREEAQELYRKRKMESYKVLSTKTKKGQPNFNVQMEYLLQKIQKKS
;
A
#
# COMPACT_ATOMS: atom_id res chain seq x y z
N MET A 1 -11.06 -49.00 -43.44
CA MET A 1 -10.13 -49.45 -42.39
C MET A 1 -9.06 -48.38 -42.22
N GLU A 2 -9.24 -47.47 -41.28
CA GLU A 2 -8.15 -46.63 -40.80
C GLU A 2 -8.47 -46.24 -39.36
N ALA A 3 -7.57 -46.63 -38.45
CA ALA A 3 -7.66 -46.45 -37.01
C ALA A 3 -6.76 -45.29 -36.58
N LEU A 4 -6.86 -44.94 -35.28
CA LEU A 4 -5.94 -44.14 -34.47
C LEU A 4 -6.16 -42.61 -34.55
N GLU A 5 -6.11 -41.81 -33.49
CA GLU A 5 -5.67 -42.01 -32.11
C GLU A 5 -6.22 -40.87 -31.24
N ARG A 6 -6.84 -41.17 -30.10
CA ARG A 6 -7.21 -40.16 -29.10
C ARG A 6 -6.01 -39.93 -28.18
N GLN A 7 -5.38 -38.75 -28.25
CA GLN A 7 -4.39 -38.34 -27.25
C GLN A 7 -4.97 -37.40 -26.20
N SER A 8 -4.88 -37.88 -24.97
CA SER A 8 -5.29 -37.31 -23.70
C SER A 8 -4.32 -36.22 -23.24
N VAL A 9 -4.79 -34.99 -23.02
CA VAL A 9 -4.02 -33.94 -22.37
C VAL A 9 -4.45 -33.81 -20.91
N LYS A 10 -3.59 -34.36 -20.04
CA LYS A 10 -3.67 -34.35 -18.58
C LYS A 10 -3.48 -32.92 -18.06
N ARG A 11 -4.57 -32.23 -17.70
CA ARG A 11 -4.53 -30.94 -16.99
C ARG A 11 -4.02 -31.16 -15.57
N LYS A 12 -2.74 -30.84 -15.31
CA LYS A 12 -2.21 -30.76 -13.94
C LYS A 12 -2.84 -29.55 -13.25
N GLY A 13 -3.50 -29.81 -12.12
CA GLY A 13 -4.14 -28.81 -11.27
C GLY A 13 -3.18 -27.74 -10.78
N GLY A 14 -3.60 -26.48 -10.92
CA GLY A 14 -3.00 -25.34 -10.26
C GLY A 14 -3.46 -25.30 -8.81
N ARG A 15 -2.52 -25.48 -7.89
CA ARG A 15 -2.71 -25.33 -6.45
C ARG A 15 -1.87 -24.14 -6.00
N ASP A 16 -2.41 -22.93 -6.11
CA ASP A 16 -1.78 -21.72 -5.60
C ASP A 16 -2.65 -21.09 -4.50
N GLY A 17 -2.69 -21.77 -3.36
CA GLY A 17 -3.08 -21.20 -2.08
C GLY A 17 -1.83 -20.92 -1.26
N LEU A 18 -1.30 -19.70 -1.33
CA LEU A 18 -0.27 -19.24 -0.40
C LEU A 18 -0.83 -18.08 0.44
N GLY A 19 -1.31 -18.47 1.62
CA GLY A 19 -1.70 -17.57 2.70
C GLY A 19 -0.50 -16.74 3.17
N ARG A 20 -0.76 -15.45 3.37
CA ARG A 20 0.11 -14.52 4.09
C ARG A 20 0.22 -14.98 5.55
N GLN A 21 1.39 -15.45 5.95
CA GLN A 21 1.74 -15.56 7.36
C GLN A 21 2.18 -14.18 7.87
N TYR A 22 1.49 -13.69 8.89
CA TYR A 22 1.87 -12.51 9.67
C TYR A 22 3.06 -12.88 10.56
N GLY A 23 4.14 -12.10 10.47
CA GLY A 23 5.31 -12.25 11.33
C GLY A 23 5.02 -11.80 12.76
N GLY A 24 5.03 -12.74 13.69
CA GLY A 24 5.06 -12.49 15.13
C GLY A 24 6.47 -12.07 15.57
N ILE A 25 6.54 -10.99 16.34
CA ILE A 25 7.76 -10.48 16.96
C ILE A 25 8.07 -11.36 18.17
N GLY A 26 9.05 -12.26 18.02
CA GLY A 26 9.55 -13.11 19.11
C GLY A 26 10.49 -12.35 20.02
N VAL A 27 10.07 -12.13 21.27
CA VAL A 27 10.90 -11.60 22.36
C VAL A 27 11.84 -12.72 22.84
N LYS A 28 13.15 -12.50 22.75
CA LYS A 28 14.16 -13.44 23.27
C LYS A 28 14.43 -13.14 24.74
N LYS A 29 14.04 -14.04 25.65
CA LYS A 29 14.54 -14.08 27.04
C LYS A 29 15.84 -14.90 27.07
N ALA A 30 16.89 -14.33 27.64
CA ALA A 30 18.13 -15.02 27.95
C ALA A 30 18.07 -15.54 29.40
N VAL A 31 18.43 -16.81 29.60
CA VAL A 31 18.77 -17.38 30.91
C VAL A 31 20.02 -18.24 30.72
N GLN A 32 21.02 -18.04 31.58
CA GLN A 32 22.30 -18.75 31.65
C GLN A 32 22.24 -19.90 32.68
N GLY A 33 23.13 -20.90 32.55
CA GLY A 33 23.43 -21.94 33.55
C GLY A 33 23.38 -23.37 32.96
N ILE A 34 24.49 -23.96 32.46
CA ILE A 34 25.55 -24.75 33.14
C ILE A 34 25.06 -26.10 33.73
N GLY A 35 25.58 -27.22 33.20
CA GLY A 35 25.56 -28.54 33.85
C GLY A 35 25.54 -29.76 32.89
N HIS A 36 26.65 -30.49 32.81
CA HIS A 36 26.82 -31.89 32.32
C HIS A 36 27.47 -32.70 33.47
N PRO A 37 27.61 -34.05 33.48
CA PRO A 37 27.34 -35.12 32.48
C PRO A 37 26.46 -36.26 33.08
N ASP A 38 26.08 -37.38 32.44
CA ASP A 38 26.90 -38.57 32.13
C ASP A 38 25.98 -39.77 31.69
N VAL A 39 26.62 -40.79 31.11
CA VAL A 39 26.24 -42.20 30.88
C VAL A 39 25.39 -42.55 29.66
N GLY A 40 26.02 -43.29 28.74
CA GLY A 40 25.50 -43.64 27.43
C GLY A 40 24.63 -44.90 27.37
N GLN A 41 24.08 -45.15 26.18
CA GLN A 41 23.89 -46.47 25.62
C GLN A 41 23.68 -46.36 24.10
N ARG A 42 24.35 -47.27 23.38
CA ARG A 42 24.31 -47.46 21.93
C ARG A 42 22.90 -47.86 21.48
N LYS A 43 22.32 -47.15 20.49
CA LYS A 43 21.28 -47.71 19.61
C LYS A 43 21.47 -47.25 18.17
N SER A 44 21.81 -48.25 17.35
CA SER A 44 21.43 -48.44 15.94
C SER A 44 21.40 -47.24 14.99
N ALA A 45 22.28 -47.35 14.00
CA ALA A 45 22.21 -46.65 12.73
C ALA A 45 20.81 -46.71 12.10
N MET A 46 20.13 -45.57 12.03
CA MET A 46 19.27 -45.23 10.91
C MET A 46 19.97 -44.12 10.16
N LYS A 47 20.78 -44.52 9.17
CA LYS A 47 21.30 -43.61 8.17
C LYS A 47 20.10 -43.24 7.30
N ASP A 48 19.35 -42.23 7.73
CA ASP A 48 18.35 -41.59 6.89
C ASP A 48 19.05 -41.24 5.59
N ARG A 49 18.73 -42.01 4.54
CA ARG A 49 19.06 -41.67 3.17
C ARG A 49 18.32 -40.37 2.90
N LYS A 50 18.96 -39.24 3.25
CA LYS A 50 18.66 -37.97 2.62
C LYS A 50 18.88 -38.24 1.15
N GLY A 51 17.78 -38.48 0.43
CA GLY A 51 17.77 -38.52 -1.01
C GLY A 51 18.58 -37.32 -1.48
N SER A 52 19.41 -37.53 -2.49
CA SER A 52 20.18 -36.51 -3.18
C SER A 52 19.23 -35.55 -3.92
N GLY A 53 18.39 -34.86 -3.14
CA GLY A 53 17.57 -33.76 -3.58
C GLY A 53 18.53 -32.63 -3.88
N LYS A 54 18.89 -32.50 -5.15
CA LYS A 54 19.63 -31.36 -5.70
C LYS A 54 19.10 -30.09 -5.02
N ALA A 55 19.94 -29.43 -4.22
CA ALA A 55 19.56 -28.21 -3.54
C ALA A 55 18.96 -27.26 -4.59
N LYS A 56 17.75 -26.73 -4.36
CA LYS A 56 17.09 -25.82 -5.30
C LYS A 56 18.05 -24.65 -5.54
N LYS A 57 18.61 -24.58 -6.75
CA LYS A 57 19.52 -23.52 -7.14
C LYS A 57 18.74 -22.22 -7.08
N HIS A 58 19.17 -21.29 -6.22
CA HIS A 58 18.59 -19.96 -6.17
C HIS A 58 18.65 -19.37 -7.57
N TRP A 59 17.50 -18.92 -8.09
CA TRP A 59 17.46 -18.28 -9.40
C TRP A 59 18.38 -17.06 -9.35
N ARG A 60 19.48 -17.14 -10.11
CA ARG A 60 20.36 -16.00 -10.35
C ARG A 60 19.90 -15.38 -11.66
N PRO A 61 19.57 -14.08 -11.70
CA PRO A 61 19.32 -13.43 -12.97
C PRO A 61 20.58 -13.60 -13.82
N GLN A 62 20.43 -14.19 -15.01
CA GLN A 62 21.50 -14.20 -15.99
C GLN A 62 21.89 -12.74 -16.20
N LYS A 63 23.14 -12.39 -15.87
CA LYS A 63 23.67 -11.08 -16.22
C LYS A 63 23.56 -11.02 -17.74
N GLN A 64 22.54 -10.36 -18.26
CA GLN A 64 22.52 -9.96 -19.66
C GLN A 64 23.81 -9.17 -19.80
N SER A 65 24.79 -9.75 -20.50
CA SER A 65 25.92 -8.98 -20.99
C SER A 65 25.26 -7.90 -21.82
N VAL A 66 25.13 -6.72 -21.23
CA VAL A 66 24.60 -5.56 -21.93
C VAL A 66 25.62 -5.33 -23.01
N MET A 67 25.27 -5.72 -24.24
CA MET A 67 26.05 -5.71 -25.47
C MET A 67 27.15 -4.65 -25.39
N ALA A 68 28.32 -5.05 -24.91
CA ALA A 68 29.47 -4.16 -24.81
C ALA A 68 30.02 -4.11 -26.23
N GLY A 69 29.45 -3.23 -27.05
CA GLY A 69 29.83 -3.13 -28.45
C GLY A 69 31.33 -2.93 -28.57
N SER A 70 31.92 -3.50 -29.62
CA SER A 70 33.34 -3.36 -29.90
C SER A 70 33.71 -1.89 -30.03
N GLN A 71 34.66 -1.41 -29.23
CA GLN A 71 35.23 -0.07 -29.37
C GLN A 71 35.81 0.16 -30.77
N LYS A 72 36.24 -0.90 -31.47
CA LYS A 72 36.76 -0.84 -32.84
C LYS A 72 35.69 -0.49 -33.89
N GLU A 73 34.41 -0.73 -33.62
CA GLU A 73 33.32 -0.50 -34.59
C GLU A 73 32.51 0.78 -34.32
N GLY A 74 32.78 1.52 -33.24
CA GLY A 74 32.05 2.76 -32.89
C GLY A 74 30.57 2.57 -32.51
N LYS A 75 30.07 1.33 -32.47
CA LYS A 75 28.63 0.98 -32.33
C LYS A 75 28.17 0.68 -30.90
N GLY A 76 29.05 0.73 -29.89
CA GLY A 76 28.70 0.32 -28.51
C GLY A 76 27.93 1.38 -27.70
N PHE A 77 28.48 2.59 -27.60
CA PHE A 77 27.95 3.59 -26.68
C PHE A 77 26.65 4.25 -27.17
N SER A 78 26.55 4.52 -28.47
CA SER A 78 25.35 5.09 -29.09
C SER A 78 24.16 4.13 -29.03
N LEU A 79 24.39 2.84 -29.32
CA LEU A 79 23.38 1.79 -29.22
C LEU A 79 22.94 1.56 -27.77
N TRP A 80 23.89 1.55 -26.83
CA TRP A 80 23.59 1.45 -25.40
C TRP A 80 22.73 2.62 -24.92
N ARG A 81 23.09 3.85 -25.30
CA ARG A 81 22.31 5.05 -24.95
C ARG A 81 20.92 5.02 -25.57
N LYS A 82 20.80 4.60 -26.83
CA LYS A 82 19.52 4.41 -27.53
C LYS A 82 18.64 3.37 -26.82
N GLN A 83 19.19 2.22 -26.44
CA GLN A 83 18.46 1.18 -25.69
C GLN A 83 18.06 1.67 -24.30
N LYS A 84 18.94 2.39 -23.59
CA LYS A 84 18.64 2.95 -22.28
C LYS A 84 17.49 3.94 -22.34
N ILE A 85 17.52 4.86 -23.32
CA ILE A 85 16.44 5.82 -23.58
C ILE A 85 15.12 5.09 -23.89
N GLN A 86 15.15 4.06 -24.73
CA GLN A 86 13.96 3.25 -25.05
C GLN A 86 13.37 2.54 -23.83
N LEU A 87 14.22 2.00 -22.94
CA LEU A 87 13.77 1.35 -21.71
C LEU A 87 13.15 2.34 -20.73
N GLU A 88 13.75 3.52 -20.58
CA GLU A 88 13.19 4.59 -19.76
C GLU A 88 11.84 5.08 -20.31
N TYR A 89 11.72 5.24 -21.63
CA TYR A 89 10.44 5.58 -22.26
C TYR A 89 9.36 4.51 -22.00
N LYS A 90 9.67 3.23 -22.23
CA LYS A 90 8.74 2.13 -21.92
C LYS A 90 8.37 2.08 -20.43
N LYS A 91 9.29 2.44 -19.54
CA LYS A 91 9.03 2.56 -18.09
C LYS A 91 8.05 3.69 -17.78
N LEU A 92 8.16 4.84 -18.46
CA LEU A 92 7.20 5.93 -18.34
C LEU A 92 5.81 5.51 -18.85
N LEU A 93 5.72 4.87 -20.02
CA LEU A 93 4.46 4.34 -20.54
C LEU A 93 3.79 3.35 -19.58
N ARG A 94 4.56 2.47 -18.94
CA ARG A 94 4.04 1.55 -17.91
C ARG A 94 3.51 2.29 -16.68
N LYS A 95 4.17 3.37 -16.25
CA LYS A 95 3.71 4.19 -15.12
C LYS A 95 2.41 4.93 -15.48
N GLN A 96 2.34 5.50 -16.67
CA GLN A 96 1.14 6.18 -17.16
C GLN A 96 -0.05 5.22 -17.22
N LYS A 97 0.12 4.04 -17.83
CA LYS A 97 -0.94 3.01 -17.89
C LYS A 97 -1.38 2.52 -16.49
N LYS A 98 -0.46 2.36 -15.55
CA LYS A 98 -0.80 1.98 -14.17
C LYS A 98 -1.54 3.09 -13.41
N ALA A 99 -1.19 4.34 -13.65
CA ALA A 99 -1.88 5.47 -13.03
C ALA A 99 -3.29 5.65 -13.62
N SER A 100 -3.47 5.41 -14.93
CA SER A 100 -4.80 5.48 -15.56
C SER A 100 -5.75 4.40 -15.04
N THR A 101 -5.30 3.14 -14.92
CA THR A 101 -6.13 2.07 -14.34
C THR A 101 -6.51 2.38 -12.89
N VAL A 102 -5.56 2.87 -12.08
CA VAL A 102 -5.84 3.25 -10.68
C VAL A 102 -6.87 4.38 -10.58
N ASN A 103 -6.95 5.29 -11.55
CA ASN A 103 -7.97 6.34 -11.55
C ASN A 103 -9.31 5.89 -12.15
N GLU A 104 -9.30 5.01 -13.15
CA GLU A 104 -10.53 4.41 -13.72
C GLU A 104 -11.23 3.47 -12.73
N ASP A 105 -10.48 2.75 -11.92
CA ASP A 105 -11.01 1.84 -10.90
C ASP A 105 -11.51 2.57 -9.64
N ARG A 106 -11.15 3.84 -9.47
CA ARG A 106 -11.49 4.63 -8.28
C ARG A 106 -12.91 5.20 -8.26
N TYR A 107 -13.58 5.24 -9.41
CA TYR A 107 -14.89 5.89 -9.57
C TYR A 107 -15.88 5.13 -10.46
N LYS A 108 -15.49 3.99 -11.03
CA LYS A 108 -16.46 3.07 -11.63
C LYS A 108 -16.97 2.19 -10.49
N ASP A 109 -18.26 2.32 -10.15
CA ASP A 109 -19.03 1.28 -9.44
C ASP A 109 -19.11 0.02 -10.30
N ASN A 110 -17.95 -0.53 -10.68
CA ASN A 110 -17.84 -1.85 -11.24
C ASN A 110 -17.92 -2.81 -10.05
N TYR A 111 -19.13 -2.96 -9.52
CA TYR A 111 -19.46 -4.10 -8.70
C TYR A 111 -19.02 -5.35 -9.48
N PRO A 112 -18.22 -6.25 -8.86
CA PRO A 112 -17.85 -7.50 -9.48
C PRO A 112 -19.10 -8.16 -10.05
N GLU A 113 -19.09 -8.53 -11.34
CA GLU A 113 -20.29 -9.01 -12.05
C GLU A 113 -21.02 -10.12 -11.29
N HIS A 114 -20.27 -10.96 -10.55
CA HIS A 114 -20.82 -12.04 -9.73
C HIS A 114 -21.64 -11.58 -8.51
N LEU A 115 -21.45 -10.35 -8.02
CA LEU A 115 -22.14 -9.78 -6.86
C LEU A 115 -23.42 -9.03 -7.25
N LYS A 116 -23.63 -8.76 -8.54
CA LYS A 116 -24.83 -8.12 -9.07
C LYS A 116 -26.12 -8.84 -8.63
N HIS A 117 -26.07 -10.16 -8.49
CA HIS A 117 -27.22 -10.96 -8.05
C HIS A 117 -27.64 -10.72 -6.60
N LEU A 118 -26.69 -10.43 -5.69
CA LEU A 118 -27.01 -10.09 -4.30
C LEU A 118 -27.76 -8.76 -4.23
N TYR A 119 -27.32 -7.78 -5.03
CA TYR A 119 -27.97 -6.47 -5.07
C TYR A 119 -29.37 -6.54 -5.68
N LEU A 120 -29.54 -7.27 -6.79
CA LEU A 120 -30.87 -7.52 -7.38
C LEU A 120 -31.81 -8.23 -6.40
N ALA A 121 -31.30 -9.19 -5.61
CA ALA A 121 -32.08 -9.87 -4.58
C ALA A 121 -32.47 -8.93 -3.42
N GLU A 122 -31.55 -8.08 -2.96
CA GLU A 122 -31.83 -7.07 -1.93
C GLU A 122 -32.88 -6.06 -2.41
N GLU A 123 -32.75 -5.53 -3.64
CA GLU A 123 -33.74 -4.63 -4.23
C GLU A 123 -35.13 -5.26 -4.32
N GLU A 124 -35.22 -6.52 -4.74
CA GLU A 124 -36.50 -7.24 -4.78
C GLU A 124 -37.13 -7.41 -3.40
N MET A 125 -36.32 -7.72 -2.38
CA MET A 125 -36.80 -7.85 -1.01
C MET A 125 -37.32 -6.51 -0.46
N LEU A 126 -36.62 -5.41 -0.70
CA LEU A 126 -37.09 -4.07 -0.31
C LEU A 126 -38.40 -3.71 -1.02
N LYS A 127 -38.50 -3.93 -2.34
CA LYS A 127 -39.75 -3.68 -3.09
C LYS A 127 -40.91 -4.53 -2.55
N LYS A 128 -40.67 -5.78 -2.15
CA LYS A 128 -41.69 -6.65 -1.52
C LYS A 128 -42.11 -6.12 -0.14
N GLN A 129 -41.17 -5.63 0.67
CA GLN A 129 -41.47 -5.01 1.96
C GLN A 129 -42.23 -3.68 1.82
N GLU A 130 -41.88 -2.85 0.84
CA GLU A 130 -42.61 -1.60 0.58
C GLU A 130 -44.03 -1.87 0.09
N LYS A 131 -44.21 -2.87 -0.77
CA LYS A 131 -45.55 -3.32 -1.20
C LYS A 131 -46.37 -3.82 -0.02
N SER A 132 -45.80 -4.64 0.86
CA SER A 132 -46.51 -5.13 2.05
C SER A 132 -46.78 -4.02 3.08
N LYS A 133 -45.87 -3.04 3.24
CA LYS A 133 -46.10 -1.85 4.06
C LYS A 133 -47.19 -0.95 3.48
N LYS A 134 -47.22 -0.72 2.16
CA LYS A 134 -48.31 0.02 1.48
C LYS A 134 -49.65 -0.68 1.65
N GLN A 135 -49.68 -2.02 1.56
CA GLN A 135 -50.88 -2.81 1.85
C GLN A 135 -51.32 -2.70 3.31
N ARG A 136 -50.38 -2.63 4.26
CA ARG A 136 -50.66 -2.43 5.70
C ARG A 136 -51.07 -1.01 6.06
N ALA A 137 -50.51 0.00 5.39
CA ALA A 137 -50.86 1.41 5.59
C ALA A 137 -52.27 1.76 5.10
N ASN A 138 -52.87 0.91 4.26
CA ASN A 138 -54.29 0.99 3.89
C ASN A 138 -55.23 0.45 4.99
N VAL A 139 -54.69 0.04 6.14
CA VAL A 139 -55.43 -0.31 7.36
C VAL A 139 -54.98 0.66 8.45
N ASN A 140 -55.92 1.47 8.95
CA ASN A 140 -55.75 2.59 9.89
C ASN A 140 -54.63 2.42 10.96
N PRO A 141 -53.79 3.43 11.18
CA PRO A 141 -52.98 3.55 12.39
C PRO A 141 -53.59 4.59 13.33
N GLU A 142 -54.33 4.15 14.35
CA GLU A 142 -54.65 4.97 15.50
C GLU A 142 -53.97 4.38 16.73
N VAL A 143 -53.43 5.26 17.57
CA VAL A 143 -52.86 5.04 18.90
C VAL A 143 -51.42 4.53 18.93
N LEU A 144 -50.48 5.46 19.16
CA LEU A 144 -49.44 5.36 20.21
C LEU A 144 -48.60 6.65 20.22
N GLU A 145 -49.12 7.70 20.85
CA GLU A 145 -48.36 8.88 21.27
C GLU A 145 -47.80 8.63 22.69
N GLU A 146 -46.59 9.14 22.93
CA GLU A 146 -45.68 8.79 24.02
C GLU A 146 -45.90 9.66 25.28
N GLU A 147 -45.92 9.05 26.46
CA GLU A 147 -45.72 9.76 27.74
C GLU A 147 -44.28 9.58 28.28
N PRO A 148 -43.67 10.63 28.87
CA PRO A 148 -42.30 10.58 29.37
C PRO A 148 -42.21 9.91 30.76
N VAL A 149 -41.80 8.63 30.77
CA VAL A 149 -41.54 7.89 32.01
C VAL A 149 -40.21 8.32 32.63
N VAL A 150 -40.30 8.92 33.82
CA VAL A 150 -39.19 9.15 34.76
C VAL A 150 -38.51 7.81 35.09
N VAL A 151 -37.29 7.59 34.59
CA VAL A 151 -36.61 6.28 34.73
C VAL A 151 -35.73 6.25 35.98
N SER A 152 -36.15 5.42 36.93
CA SER A 152 -35.33 4.92 38.05
C SER A 152 -33.97 4.41 37.55
N ARG A 153 -32.92 4.53 38.39
CA ARG A 153 -31.54 4.10 38.10
C ARG A 153 -31.46 2.56 37.96
N ARG A 154 -31.99 2.04 36.86
CA ARG A 154 -31.96 0.62 36.49
C ARG A 154 -30.51 0.27 36.14
N LYS A 155 -29.97 -0.77 36.80
CA LYS A 155 -28.63 -1.29 36.50
C LYS A 155 -28.56 -1.63 35.01
N LEU A 156 -27.74 -0.91 34.25
CA LEU A 156 -27.58 -1.09 32.80
C LEU A 156 -27.24 -2.56 32.51
N LYS A 157 -28.04 -3.21 31.66
CA LYS A 157 -27.78 -4.59 31.24
C LYS A 157 -26.40 -4.66 30.58
N LYS A 158 -25.64 -5.72 30.85
CA LYS A 158 -24.31 -5.92 30.25
C LYS A 158 -24.44 -5.95 28.72
N LYS A 159 -23.55 -5.23 28.03
CA LYS A 159 -23.52 -5.19 26.56
C LYS A 159 -23.28 -6.59 25.98
N THR A 160 -23.97 -6.91 24.89
CA THR A 160 -23.78 -8.17 24.17
C THR A 160 -22.44 -8.17 23.42
N SER A 161 -21.92 -9.35 23.07
CA SER A 161 -20.65 -9.47 22.33
C SER A 161 -20.67 -8.67 21.02
N ASN A 162 -21.77 -8.77 20.25
CA ASN A 162 -21.94 -8.04 19.00
C ASN A 162 -21.96 -6.51 19.20
N GLN A 163 -22.52 -6.02 20.31
CA GLN A 163 -22.48 -4.58 20.64
C GLN A 163 -21.05 -4.13 20.95
N LYS A 164 -20.28 -4.93 21.71
CA LYS A 164 -18.87 -4.63 22.00
C LYS A 164 -18.02 -4.61 20.73
N ALA A 165 -18.25 -5.55 19.82
CA ALA A 165 -17.53 -5.60 18.53
C ALA A 165 -17.77 -4.35 17.67
N LYS A 166 -19.01 -3.81 17.65
CA LYS A 166 -19.33 -2.56 16.96
C LYS A 166 -18.58 -1.36 17.58
N GLU A 167 -18.59 -1.25 18.90
CA GLU A 167 -17.89 -0.17 19.61
C GLU A 167 -16.36 -0.23 19.40
N GLU A 168 -15.77 -1.42 19.37
CA GLU A 168 -14.35 -1.58 19.08
C GLU A 168 -14.02 -1.19 17.63
N TYR A 169 -14.87 -1.56 16.68
CA TYR A 169 -14.71 -1.16 15.28
C TYR A 169 -14.73 0.37 15.13
N GLU A 170 -15.68 1.05 15.77
CA GLU A 170 -15.78 2.51 15.77
C GLU A 170 -14.54 3.15 16.40
N LYS A 171 -14.05 2.64 17.53
CA LYS A 171 -12.81 3.11 18.17
C LYS A 171 -11.60 2.97 17.25
N VAL A 172 -11.47 1.85 16.55
CA VAL A 172 -10.38 1.61 15.58
C VAL A 172 -10.49 2.58 14.40
N GLN A 173 -11.70 2.88 13.93
CA GLN A 173 -11.90 3.86 12.85
C GLN A 173 -11.49 5.28 13.31
N LEU A 174 -11.87 5.67 14.53
CA LEU A 174 -11.50 6.97 15.10
C LEU A 174 -9.99 7.10 15.30
N GLU A 175 -9.32 6.05 15.80
CA GLU A 175 -7.85 6.03 15.93
C GLU A 175 -7.17 6.19 14.58
N ARG A 176 -7.62 5.43 13.57
CA ARG A 176 -7.11 5.53 12.19
C ARG A 176 -7.33 6.92 11.60
N ALA A 177 -8.50 7.51 11.82
CA ALA A 177 -8.82 8.86 11.36
C ALA A 177 -7.92 9.90 12.02
N ARG A 178 -7.74 9.83 13.35
CA ARG A 178 -6.83 10.70 14.11
C ARG A 178 -5.39 10.57 13.60
N LYS A 179 -4.91 9.35 13.39
CA LYS A 179 -3.57 9.07 12.86
C LYS A 179 -3.38 9.61 11.44
N ARG A 180 -4.38 9.48 10.57
CA ARG A 180 -4.36 10.08 9.23
C ARG A 180 -4.30 11.60 9.28
N ALA A 181 -5.13 12.24 10.13
CA ALA A 181 -5.14 13.69 10.29
C ALA A 181 -3.80 14.23 10.81
N GLU A 182 -3.18 13.54 11.79
CA GLU A 182 -1.86 13.90 12.29
C GLU A 182 -0.76 13.74 11.22
N ALA A 183 -0.79 12.64 10.45
CA ALA A 183 0.14 12.43 9.35
C ALA A 183 0.00 13.51 8.26
N GLU A 184 -1.22 13.95 7.97
CA GLU A 184 -1.49 15.03 7.03
C GLU A 184 -0.94 16.37 7.54
N LYS A 185 -1.16 16.70 8.81
CA LYS A 185 -0.56 17.89 9.43
C LYS A 185 0.97 17.87 9.34
N ARG A 186 1.60 16.72 9.64
CA ARG A 186 3.05 16.54 9.50
C ARG A 186 3.51 16.62 8.04
N ARG A 187 2.66 16.27 7.07
CA ARG A 187 2.95 16.44 5.65
C ARG A 187 2.90 17.91 5.26
N LYS A 188 1.85 18.63 5.65
CA LYS A 188 1.69 20.07 5.41
C LYS A 188 2.85 20.88 6.00
N GLN A 189 3.23 20.63 7.25
CA GLN A 189 4.39 21.27 7.87
C GLN A 189 5.70 21.04 7.08
N ARG A 190 5.90 19.83 6.54
CA ARG A 190 7.08 19.51 5.71
C ARG A 190 7.04 20.22 4.36
N GLU A 191 5.86 20.29 3.74
CA GLU A 191 5.64 21.00 2.47
C GLU A 191 5.85 22.50 2.67
N GLU A 192 5.21 23.11 3.66
CA GLU A 192 5.36 24.51 4.06
C GLU A 192 6.82 24.87 4.35
N ALA A 193 7.53 24.05 5.14
CA ALA A 193 8.95 24.27 5.42
C ALA A 193 9.82 24.22 4.15
N GLN A 194 9.53 23.29 3.23
CA GLN A 194 10.22 23.22 1.95
C GLN A 194 9.91 24.42 1.06
N GLU A 195 8.66 24.85 1.00
CA GLU A 195 8.26 26.02 0.23
C GLU A 195 8.91 27.29 0.77
N LEU A 196 8.93 27.49 2.09
CA LEU A 196 9.63 28.62 2.72
C LEU A 196 11.11 28.60 2.39
N TYR A 197 11.78 27.44 2.47
CA TYR A 197 13.18 27.31 2.08
C TYR A 197 13.40 27.65 0.60
N ARG A 198 12.54 27.14 -0.30
CA ARG A 198 12.61 27.43 -1.74
C ARG A 198 12.40 28.92 -2.02
N LYS A 199 11.41 29.56 -1.38
CA LYS A 199 11.14 30.99 -1.49
C LYS A 199 12.35 31.81 -1.05
N ARG A 200 12.86 31.56 0.16
CA ARG A 200 14.06 32.24 0.69
C ARG A 200 15.28 32.04 -0.21
N LYS A 201 15.45 30.85 -0.77
CA LYS A 201 16.53 30.54 -1.72
C LYS A 201 16.38 31.37 -3.00
N MET A 202 15.18 31.43 -3.57
CA MET A 202 14.89 32.18 -4.80
C MET A 202 15.04 33.69 -4.59
N GLU A 203 14.58 34.23 -3.46
CA GLU A 203 14.74 35.64 -3.09
C GLU A 203 16.23 36.00 -2.97
N SER A 204 17.00 35.17 -2.26
CA SER A 204 18.46 35.36 -2.12
C SER A 204 19.15 35.30 -3.48
N TYR A 205 18.79 34.33 -4.33
CA TYR A 205 19.32 34.23 -5.67
C TYR A 205 18.97 35.43 -6.53
N LYS A 206 17.74 35.94 -6.46
CA LYS A 206 17.31 37.12 -7.21
C LYS A 206 18.16 38.34 -6.88
N VAL A 207 18.40 38.60 -5.60
CA VAL A 207 19.24 39.72 -5.14
C VAL A 207 20.69 39.54 -5.58
N LEU A 208 21.25 38.35 -5.37
CA LEU A 208 22.65 38.06 -5.70
C LEU A 208 22.93 37.94 -7.20
N SER A 209 21.93 37.59 -8.01
CA SER A 209 22.07 37.46 -9.47
C SER A 209 21.80 38.76 -10.23
N THR A 210 21.51 39.86 -9.54
CA THR A 210 21.32 41.17 -10.16
C THR A 210 22.57 41.63 -10.91
N LYS A 211 22.36 42.21 -12.09
CA LYS A 211 23.42 42.70 -12.98
C LYS A 211 23.14 44.14 -13.38
N THR A 212 24.20 44.89 -13.65
CA THR A 212 24.13 46.25 -14.19
C THR A 212 23.70 46.23 -15.66
N LYS A 213 23.37 47.39 -16.24
CA LYS A 213 23.01 47.51 -17.68
C LYS A 213 24.09 46.94 -18.61
N LYS A 214 25.36 46.92 -18.16
CA LYS A 214 26.52 46.35 -18.88
C LYS A 214 26.71 44.85 -18.65
N GLY A 215 25.81 44.18 -17.93
CA GLY A 215 25.85 42.74 -17.66
C GLY A 215 26.81 42.31 -16.53
N GLN A 216 27.49 43.25 -15.89
CA GLN A 216 28.38 42.97 -14.76
C GLN A 216 27.57 42.75 -13.47
N PRO A 217 28.04 41.93 -12.51
CA PRO A 217 27.38 41.77 -11.21
C PRO A 217 27.23 43.11 -10.48
N ASN A 218 26.06 43.36 -9.86
CA ASN A 218 25.87 44.56 -9.05
C ASN A 218 26.36 44.33 -7.62
N PHE A 219 27.62 44.70 -7.36
CA PHE A 219 28.30 44.41 -6.09
C PHE A 219 27.68 45.12 -4.89
N ASN A 220 27.11 46.31 -5.07
CA ASN A 220 26.49 47.08 -3.98
C ASN A 220 25.29 46.32 -3.40
N VAL A 221 24.41 45.81 -4.27
CA VAL A 221 23.23 45.03 -3.88
C VAL A 221 23.63 43.71 -3.19
N GLN A 222 24.70 43.07 -3.67
CA GLN A 222 25.25 41.87 -3.03
C GLN A 222 25.82 42.18 -1.64
N MET A 223 26.54 43.29 -1.50
CA MET A 223 27.15 43.73 -0.25
C MET A 223 26.07 44.04 0.80
N GLU A 224 25.03 44.78 0.44
CA GLU A 224 23.90 45.09 1.33
C GLU A 224 23.24 43.82 1.88
N TYR A 225 22.98 42.83 1.01
CA TYR A 225 22.42 41.56 1.43
C TYR A 225 23.33 40.80 2.41
N LEU A 226 24.64 40.81 2.15
CA LEU A 226 25.62 40.15 3.03
C LEU A 226 25.73 40.86 4.38
N LEU A 227 25.78 42.19 4.41
CA LEU A 227 25.78 42.99 5.63
C LEU A 227 24.52 42.72 6.47
N GLN A 228 23.35 42.69 5.83
CA GLN A 228 22.10 42.36 6.51
C GLN A 228 22.13 40.93 7.10
N LYS A 229 22.78 39.98 6.42
CA LYS A 229 22.92 38.60 6.90
C LYS A 229 23.91 38.48 8.06
N ILE A 230 24.94 39.31 8.11
CA ILE A 230 25.88 39.40 9.24
C ILE A 230 25.17 40.00 10.45
N GLN A 231 24.47 41.14 10.28
CA GLN A 231 23.72 41.79 11.36
C GLN A 231 22.64 40.88 11.98
N LYS A 232 21.93 40.09 11.16
CA LYS A 232 20.93 39.13 11.65
C LYS A 232 21.51 37.90 12.37
N LYS A 233 22.82 37.66 12.24
CA LYS A 233 23.53 36.53 12.87
C LYS A 233 24.26 36.93 14.15
N SER A 234 24.56 38.22 14.29
CA SER A 234 25.00 38.82 15.54
C SER A 234 23.84 38.99 16.50
#